data_AF-I7C1W4-F1
#
_entry.id   AF-I7C1W4-F1
#
_cell.length_a   1.000
_cell.length_b   1.000
_cell.length_c   1.000
_cell.angle_alpha   90.00
_cell.angle_beta   90.00
_cell.angle_gamma   90.00
#
_symmetry.space_group_name_H-M   'P 1'
#
loop_
_entity.id
_entity.type
_entity.pdbx_description
1 polymer ?
#
loop_
_entity_poly.entity_id
_entity_poly.type
_entity_poly.pdbx_seq_one_letter_code
_entity_poly.pdbx_strand_id
1 'polypeptide(L)'
;MGQPTPADLAGYVRQYWPTLKARLLAGEYQPQAVRAVEIPKPQGGTRQLGIPSVVDRLIQQALQQQLTPIFDPLFSDYSYGFRPGRSTHQAIEMARAHVTAGHRWCVELDLEKFFDRVNHDILMACIERRIKDKCVLRLIRRYLEAGIMSGGVVSPRQEGTPQGGPLSPLLSNGRP
;
A
#
# COMPACT_ATOMS: atom_id res chain seq x y z
N MET A 1 11.53 22.47 -4.86
CA MET A 1 12.26 21.55 -5.76
C MET A 1 11.25 20.78 -6.58
N GLY A 2 11.41 20.72 -7.91
CA GLY A 2 10.55 19.89 -8.75
C GLY A 2 10.70 18.41 -8.42
N GLN A 3 9.63 17.64 -8.51
CA GLN A 3 9.71 16.19 -8.32
C GLN A 3 10.44 15.54 -9.52
N PRO A 4 11.34 14.57 -9.30
CA PRO A 4 12.00 13.86 -10.40
C PRO A 4 11.01 12.98 -11.15
N THR A 5 11.24 12.79 -12.44
CA THR A 5 10.54 11.76 -13.24
C THR A 5 11.16 10.38 -12.98
N PRO A 6 10.54 9.27 -13.43
CA PRO A 6 11.15 7.95 -13.35
C PRO A 6 12.53 7.86 -14.04
N ALA A 7 12.73 8.59 -15.14
CA ALA A 7 14.00 8.61 -15.86
C ALA A 7 15.11 9.31 -15.06
N ASP A 8 14.77 10.38 -14.33
CA ASP A 8 15.73 11.20 -13.58
C ASP A 8 16.02 10.64 -12.18
N LEU A 9 15.26 9.64 -11.73
CA LEU A 9 15.28 9.12 -10.37
C LEU A 9 16.69 8.72 -9.92
N ALA A 10 17.44 8.03 -10.77
CA ALA A 10 18.79 7.55 -10.42
C ALA A 10 19.78 8.70 -10.20
N GLY A 11 19.69 9.78 -11.00
CA GLY A 11 20.48 10.98 -10.82
C GLY A 11 20.08 11.73 -9.55
N TYR A 12 18.78 11.92 -9.36
CA TYR A 12 18.20 12.58 -8.20
C TYR A 12 18.60 11.89 -6.89
N VAL A 13 18.42 10.56 -6.81
CA VAL A 13 18.79 9.79 -5.62
C VAL A 13 20.28 9.92 -5.36
N ARG A 14 21.16 9.75 -6.36
CA ARG A 14 22.61 9.91 -6.14
C ARG A 14 22.99 11.27 -5.55
N GLN A 15 22.35 12.34 -6.01
CA GLN A 15 22.62 13.69 -5.52
C GLN A 15 22.05 13.94 -4.11
N TYR A 16 20.82 13.50 -3.84
CA TYR A 16 20.09 13.87 -2.62
C TYR A 16 20.01 12.76 -1.57
N TRP A 17 20.56 11.57 -1.83
CA TRP A 17 20.51 10.43 -0.91
C TRP A 17 21.09 10.71 0.48
N PRO A 18 22.24 11.39 0.65
CA PRO A 18 22.78 11.68 1.98
C PRO A 18 21.76 12.43 2.85
N THR A 19 21.11 13.44 2.29
CA THR A 19 20.08 14.24 2.96
C THR A 19 18.80 13.43 3.22
N LEU A 20 18.32 12.69 2.21
CA LEU A 20 17.14 11.84 2.36
C LEU A 20 17.35 10.78 3.46
N LYS A 21 18.50 10.12 3.44
CA LYS A 21 18.88 9.12 4.45
C LYS A 21 18.96 9.73 5.85
N ALA A 22 19.62 10.88 6.01
CA ALA A 22 19.70 11.55 7.30
C ALA A 22 18.31 11.88 7.86
N ARG A 23 17.41 12.43 7.02
CA ARG A 23 16.03 12.74 7.42
C ARG A 23 15.19 11.50 7.71
N LEU A 24 15.39 10.41 6.98
CA LEU A 24 14.72 9.14 7.25
C LEU A 24 15.15 8.56 8.61
N LEU A 25 16.46 8.52 8.87
CA LEU A 25 17.02 8.01 10.14
C LEU A 25 16.67 8.89 11.34
N ALA A 26 16.59 10.22 11.15
CA ALA A 26 16.13 11.15 12.17
C ALA A 26 14.61 11.09 12.40
N GLY A 27 13.85 10.40 11.54
CA GLY A 27 12.39 10.40 11.60
C GLY A 27 11.77 11.76 11.24
N GLU A 28 12.44 12.55 10.41
CA GLU A 28 12.05 13.89 9.93
C GLU A 28 11.56 13.91 8.48
N TYR A 29 11.65 12.77 7.79
CA TYR A 29 11.12 12.62 6.44
C TYR A 29 9.59 12.73 6.43
N GLN A 30 9.06 13.69 5.69
CA GLN A 30 7.62 13.84 5.46
C GLN A 30 7.30 13.44 4.02
N PRO A 31 6.47 12.40 3.81
CA PRO A 31 5.95 12.04 2.50
C PRO A 31 5.23 13.20 1.82
N GLN A 32 5.28 13.25 0.50
CA GLN A 32 4.52 14.24 -0.25
C GLN A 32 3.06 13.79 -0.43
N ALA A 33 2.16 14.75 -0.58
CA ALA A 33 0.78 14.48 -0.94
C ALA A 33 0.70 13.69 -2.25
N VAL A 34 -0.16 12.68 -2.30
CA VAL A 34 -0.34 11.85 -3.49
C VAL A 34 -1.17 12.60 -4.53
N ARG A 35 -0.79 12.52 -5.81
CA ARG A 35 -1.53 13.17 -6.88
C ARG A 35 -2.82 12.40 -7.19
N ALA A 36 -3.96 13.06 -7.12
CA ALA A 36 -5.23 12.50 -7.56
C ALA A 36 -5.26 12.33 -9.09
N VAL A 37 -5.62 11.14 -9.56
CA VAL A 37 -5.90 10.88 -10.97
C VAL A 37 -7.19 10.08 -11.07
N GLU A 38 -8.14 10.54 -11.87
CA GLU A 38 -9.35 9.78 -12.16
C GLU A 38 -9.12 8.84 -13.34
N ILE A 39 -9.47 7.57 -13.15
CA ILE A 39 -9.34 6.53 -14.17
C ILE A 39 -10.73 5.93 -14.42
N PRO A 40 -11.16 5.80 -15.69
CA PRO A 40 -12.46 5.18 -16.00
C PRO A 40 -12.47 3.69 -15.65
N LYS A 41 -13.58 3.21 -15.10
CA LYS A 41 -13.80 1.77 -14.88
C LYS A 41 -14.36 1.11 -16.16
N PRO A 42 -14.04 -0.17 -16.42
CA PRO A 42 -14.56 -0.89 -17.59
C PRO A 42 -16.09 -0.98 -17.66
N GLN A 43 -16.77 -0.94 -16.50
CA GLN A 43 -18.23 -1.10 -16.37
C GLN A 43 -18.95 0.23 -16.07
N GLY A 44 -18.28 1.38 -16.28
CA GLY A 44 -18.82 2.71 -15.97
C GLY A 44 -18.40 3.26 -14.60
N GLY A 45 -18.37 4.60 -14.49
CA GLY A 45 -17.87 5.33 -13.33
C GLY A 45 -16.35 5.58 -13.34
N THR A 46 -15.87 6.35 -12.37
CA THR A 46 -14.44 6.67 -12.20
C THR A 46 -13.88 6.04 -10.93
N ARG A 47 -12.58 5.76 -10.93
CA ARG A 47 -11.79 5.36 -9.77
C ARG A 47 -10.75 6.44 -9.53
N GLN A 48 -10.70 6.97 -8.31
CA GLN A 48 -9.66 7.89 -7.90
C GLN A 48 -8.41 7.11 -7.51
N LEU A 49 -7.31 7.33 -8.23
CA LEU A 49 -5.98 6.79 -7.93
C LEU A 49 -5.15 7.85 -7.22
N GLY A 50 -4.40 7.45 -6.21
CA GLY A 50 -3.40 8.30 -5.55
C GLY A 50 -2.01 7.91 -6.02
N ILE A 51 -1.36 8.76 -6.83
CA ILE A 51 -0.01 8.50 -7.34
C ILE A 51 1.01 9.18 -6.42
N PRO A 52 1.83 8.44 -5.66
CA PRO A 52 2.89 9.02 -4.86
C PRO A 52 4.03 9.56 -5.74
N SER A 53 4.85 10.44 -5.18
CA SER A 53 6.09 10.89 -5.83
C SER A 53 7.01 9.70 -6.14
N VAL A 54 7.92 9.85 -7.11
CA VAL A 54 8.82 8.75 -7.48
C VAL A 54 9.74 8.38 -6.32
N VAL A 55 10.18 9.37 -5.53
CA VAL A 55 10.97 9.17 -4.31
C VAL A 55 10.16 8.42 -3.25
N ASP A 56 8.91 8.81 -3.05
CA ASP A 56 8.02 8.10 -2.12
C ASP A 56 7.78 6.65 -2.57
N ARG A 57 7.58 6.40 -3.87
CA ARG A 57 7.45 5.03 -4.39
C ARG A 57 8.70 4.20 -4.12
N LEU A 58 9.89 4.78 -4.26
CA LEU A 58 11.15 4.11 -3.94
C LEU A 58 11.22 3.71 -2.46
N ILE A 59 10.89 4.64 -1.55
CA ILE A 59 10.92 4.38 -0.09
C ILE A 59 9.84 3.37 0.29
N GLN A 60 8.63 3.50 -0.25
CA GLN A 60 7.54 2.54 -0.03
C GLN A 60 7.91 1.14 -0.53
N GLN A 61 8.59 1.03 -1.68
CA GLN A 61 9.09 -0.24 -2.20
C GLN A 61 10.15 -0.87 -1.28
N ALA A 62 11.08 -0.06 -0.77
CA ALA A 62 12.11 -0.52 0.17
C ALA A 62 11.47 -1.03 1.48
N LEU A 63 10.49 -0.30 2.02
CA LEU A 63 9.70 -0.76 3.16
C LEU A 63 8.99 -2.08 2.83
N GLN A 64 8.27 -2.16 1.72
CA GLN A 64 7.55 -3.37 1.33
C GLN A 64 8.48 -4.60 1.26
N GLN A 65 9.67 -4.46 0.67
CA GLN A 65 10.65 -5.55 0.59
C GLN A 65 11.07 -6.08 1.97
N GLN A 66 11.19 -5.20 2.97
CA GLN A 66 11.55 -5.58 4.34
C GLN A 66 10.36 -6.13 5.14
N LEU A 67 9.16 -5.61 4.89
CA LEU A 67 7.96 -6.02 5.63
C LEU A 67 7.35 -7.32 5.09
N THR A 68 7.47 -7.59 3.80
CA THR A 68 6.95 -8.81 3.16
C THR A 68 7.39 -10.10 3.88
N PRO A 69 8.69 -10.35 4.15
CA PRO A 69 9.11 -11.58 4.84
C PRO A 69 8.60 -11.68 6.29
N ILE A 70 8.20 -10.57 6.91
CA ILE A 70 7.65 -10.54 8.27
C ILE A 70 6.16 -10.89 8.27
N PHE A 71 5.40 -10.36 7.31
CA PHE A 71 3.94 -10.50 7.28
C PHE A 71 3.44 -11.63 6.39
N ASP A 72 4.10 -11.90 5.26
CA ASP A 72 3.64 -12.92 4.30
C ASP A 72 3.45 -14.31 4.93
N PRO A 73 4.36 -14.80 5.80
CA PRO A 73 4.18 -16.09 6.47
C PRO A 73 2.97 -16.14 7.42
N LEU A 74 2.44 -14.98 7.84
CA LEU A 74 1.29 -14.87 8.73
C LEU A 74 -0.04 -14.85 7.96
N PHE A 75 0.00 -14.65 6.64
CA PHE A 75 -1.20 -14.64 5.83
C PHE A 75 -1.74 -16.05 5.65
N SER A 76 -3.07 -16.15 5.60
CA SER A 76 -3.77 -17.40 5.34
C SER A 76 -3.26 -18.06 4.05
N ASP A 77 -3.17 -19.39 4.03
CA ASP A 77 -2.87 -20.15 2.80
C ASP A 77 -3.91 -19.96 1.70
N TYR A 78 -5.11 -19.50 2.07
CA TYR A 78 -6.20 -19.14 1.17
C TYR A 78 -6.16 -17.66 0.74
N SER A 79 -5.14 -16.90 1.14
CA SER A 79 -4.88 -15.56 0.63
C SER A 79 -3.93 -15.65 -0.56
N TYR A 80 -4.42 -15.27 -1.74
CA TYR A 80 -3.68 -15.35 -3.01
C TYR A 80 -3.33 -13.99 -3.60
N GLY A 81 -3.95 -12.90 -3.13
CA GLY A 81 -3.76 -11.56 -3.68
C GLY A 81 -2.45 -10.92 -3.23
N PHE A 82 -1.68 -10.37 -4.17
CA PHE A 82 -0.49 -9.54 -3.90
C PHE A 82 0.61 -10.20 -3.04
N ARG A 83 0.74 -11.52 -3.14
CA ARG A 83 1.75 -12.29 -2.40
C ARG A 83 2.81 -12.88 -3.34
N PRO A 84 4.10 -12.88 -2.94
CA PRO A 84 5.13 -13.58 -3.70
C PRO A 84 4.80 -15.09 -3.78
N GLY A 85 4.85 -15.65 -4.98
CA GLY A 85 4.62 -17.08 -5.21
C GLY A 85 3.15 -17.54 -5.18
N ARG A 86 2.18 -16.62 -5.02
CA ARG A 86 0.74 -16.90 -5.14
C ARG A 86 0.16 -16.23 -6.37
N SER A 87 -0.84 -16.87 -7.00
CA SER A 87 -1.48 -16.34 -8.21
C SER A 87 -2.99 -16.52 -8.20
N THR A 88 -3.68 -15.73 -9.02
CA THR A 88 -5.12 -15.88 -9.27
C THR A 88 -5.49 -17.26 -9.79
N HIS A 89 -4.60 -17.91 -10.55
CA HIS A 89 -4.82 -19.27 -11.03
C HIS A 89 -4.92 -20.27 -9.87
N GLN A 90 -4.06 -20.17 -8.86
CA GLN A 90 -4.13 -21.03 -7.66
C GLN A 90 -5.44 -20.82 -6.89
N ALA A 91 -5.94 -19.58 -6.83
CA ALA A 91 -7.24 -19.30 -6.21
C ALA A 91 -8.40 -20.00 -6.94
N ILE A 92 -8.38 -19.98 -8.28
CA ILE A 92 -9.37 -20.65 -9.13
C ILE A 92 -9.29 -22.17 -8.96
N GLU A 93 -8.08 -22.74 -8.93
CA GLU A 93 -7.87 -24.18 -8.73
C GLU A 93 -8.43 -24.64 -7.38
N MET A 94 -8.18 -23.88 -6.32
CA MET A 94 -8.73 -24.18 -5.00
C MET A 94 -10.26 -24.04 -4.95
N ALA A 95 -10.83 -23.01 -5.59
CA ALA A 95 -12.28 -22.89 -5.72
C ALA A 95 -12.89 -24.09 -6.45
N ARG A 96 -12.26 -24.56 -7.53
CA ARG A 96 -12.68 -25.78 -8.25
C ARG A 96 -12.63 -27.01 -7.35
N ALA A 97 -11.56 -27.19 -6.57
CA ALA A 97 -11.44 -28.31 -5.64
C ALA A 97 -12.57 -28.32 -4.60
N HIS A 98 -12.96 -27.16 -4.05
CA HIS A 98 -14.09 -27.05 -3.13
C HIS A 98 -15.42 -27.44 -3.78
N VAL A 99 -15.66 -27.02 -5.02
CA VAL A 99 -16.87 -27.40 -5.78
C VAL A 99 -16.90 -28.91 -6.02
N THR A 100 -15.77 -29.51 -6.44
CA THR A 100 -15.65 -30.96 -6.65
C THR A 100 -15.85 -31.75 -5.36
N ALA A 101 -15.43 -31.22 -4.21
CA ALA A 101 -15.64 -31.82 -2.89
C ALA A 101 -17.11 -31.74 -2.39
N GLY A 102 -18.01 -31.12 -3.15
CA GLY A 102 -19.44 -31.05 -2.84
C GLY A 102 -19.89 -29.73 -2.19
N HIS A 103 -19.00 -28.74 -2.03
CA HIS A 103 -19.38 -27.41 -1.59
C HIS A 103 -19.97 -26.62 -2.77
N ARG A 104 -21.28 -26.73 -2.96
CA ARG A 104 -22.01 -26.14 -4.10
C ARG A 104 -22.49 -24.70 -3.87
N TRP A 105 -22.34 -24.20 -2.65
CA TRP A 105 -22.75 -22.85 -2.28
C TRP A 105 -21.50 -22.00 -2.05
N CYS A 106 -21.42 -20.87 -2.76
CA CYS A 106 -20.39 -19.86 -2.57
C CYS A 106 -21.01 -18.65 -1.87
N VAL A 107 -20.32 -18.12 -0.86
CA VAL A 107 -20.65 -16.84 -0.25
C VAL A 107 -19.61 -15.84 -0.74
N GLU A 108 -20.04 -14.95 -1.63
CA GLU A 108 -19.21 -13.84 -2.09
C GLU A 108 -19.29 -12.70 -1.06
N LEU A 109 -18.14 -12.33 -0.51
CA LEU A 109 -18.00 -11.19 0.39
C LEU A 109 -17.13 -10.16 -0.32
N ASP A 110 -17.73 -9.06 -0.76
CA ASP A 110 -16.99 -7.89 -1.25
C ASP A 110 -17.02 -6.78 -0.19
N LEU A 111 -15.83 -6.30 0.18
CA LEU A 111 -15.70 -5.15 1.06
C LEU A 111 -15.66 -3.90 0.19
N GLU A 112 -16.84 -3.32 -0.03
CA GLU A 112 -16.98 -2.09 -0.81
C GLU A 112 -16.04 -1.02 -0.27
N LYS A 113 -15.18 -0.48 -1.15
CA LYS A 113 -14.23 0.59 -0.80
C LYS A 113 -13.27 0.23 0.35
N PHE A 114 -12.84 -1.04 0.43
CA PHE A 114 -11.89 -1.51 1.45
C PHE A 114 -10.72 -0.52 1.66
N PHE A 115 -10.06 -0.13 0.57
CA PHE A 115 -8.94 0.80 0.62
C PHE A 115 -9.31 2.22 1.03
N ASP A 116 -10.57 2.65 0.88
CA ASP A 116 -10.98 4.01 1.24
C ASP A 116 -11.49 4.10 2.68
N ARG A 117 -11.83 2.96 3.31
CA ARG A 117 -12.37 2.86 4.68
C ARG A 117 -11.41 2.23 5.70
N VAL A 118 -10.15 2.01 5.34
CA VAL A 118 -9.16 1.46 6.29
C VAL A 118 -8.94 2.46 7.42
N ASN A 119 -9.31 2.09 8.64
CA ASN A 119 -9.00 2.87 9.84
C ASN A 119 -7.50 2.81 10.13
N HIS A 120 -6.84 3.97 10.19
CA HIS A 120 -5.40 4.06 10.36
C HIS A 120 -4.94 3.53 11.73
N ASP A 121 -5.70 3.74 12.79
CA ASP A 121 -5.32 3.30 14.14
C ASP A 121 -5.38 1.77 14.27
N ILE A 122 -6.43 1.14 13.73
CA ILE A 122 -6.55 -0.33 13.71
C ILE A 122 -5.40 -0.94 12.89
N LEU A 123 -5.12 -0.38 11.71
CA LEU A 123 -4.04 -0.85 10.86
C LEU A 123 -2.68 -0.69 11.57
N MET A 124 -2.41 0.46 12.17
CA MET A 124 -1.17 0.70 12.91
C MET A 124 -1.04 -0.24 14.11
N ALA A 125 -2.12 -0.49 14.86
CA ALA A 125 -2.12 -1.45 15.96
C ALA A 125 -1.75 -2.87 15.50
N CYS A 126 -2.24 -3.31 14.34
CA CYS A 126 -1.86 -4.60 13.76
C CYS A 126 -0.37 -4.66 13.38
N ILE A 127 0.18 -3.59 12.81
CA ILE A 127 1.60 -3.51 12.42
C ILE A 127 2.50 -3.48 13.67
N GLU A 128 2.12 -2.74 14.71
CA GLU A 128 2.85 -2.61 15.98
C GLU A 128 2.98 -3.93 16.76
N ARG A 129 2.10 -4.90 16.49
CA ARG A 129 2.23 -6.26 17.06
C ARG A 129 3.48 -6.99 16.56
N ARG A 130 4.00 -6.65 15.38
CA ARG A 130 5.16 -7.31 14.75
C ARG A 130 6.37 -6.39 14.61
N ILE A 131 6.16 -5.11 14.32
CA ILE A 131 7.22 -4.13 14.19
C ILE A 131 7.34 -3.35 15.50
N LYS A 132 8.53 -3.32 16.09
CA LYS A 132 8.84 -2.50 17.28
C LYS A 132 9.63 -1.24 16.96
N ASP A 133 10.14 -1.11 15.75
CA ASP A 133 10.86 0.07 15.29
C ASP A 133 9.92 1.28 15.18
N LYS A 134 10.06 2.21 16.12
CA LYS A 134 9.25 3.43 16.19
C LYS A 134 9.47 4.36 14.98
N CYS A 135 10.65 4.32 14.35
CA CYS A 135 10.93 5.13 13.17
C CYS A 135 10.16 4.61 11.96
N VAL A 136 10.16 3.29 11.76
CA VAL A 136 9.37 2.64 10.70
C VAL A 136 7.88 2.85 10.91
N LEU A 137 7.38 2.65 12.13
CA LEU A 137 5.97 2.86 12.46
C LEU A 137 5.52 4.31 12.17
N ARG A 138 6.34 5.28 12.57
CA ARG A 138 6.08 6.71 12.30
C ARG A 138 6.06 7.00 10.79
N LEU A 139 6.97 6.39 10.03
CA LEU A 139 7.03 6.57 8.59
C LEU A 139 5.79 5.97 7.89
N ILE A 140 5.34 4.78 8.31
CA ILE A 140 4.12 4.16 7.78
C ILE A 140 2.90 5.03 8.08
N ARG A 141 2.75 5.50 9.33
CA ARG A 141 1.65 6.40 9.71
C ARG A 141 1.64 7.68 8.86
N ARG A 142 2.80 8.30 8.64
CA ARG A 142 2.92 9.47 7.75
C ARG A 142 2.50 9.19 6.31
N TYR A 143 2.71 7.98 5.80
CA TYR A 143 2.24 7.59 4.47
C TYR A 143 0.72 7.39 4.42
N LEU A 144 0.12 6.92 5.51
CA LEU A 144 -1.34 6.79 5.63
C LEU A 144 -2.02 8.17 5.71
N GLU A 145 -1.44 9.09 6.47
CA GLU A 145 -1.92 10.45 6.69
C GLU A 145 -1.56 11.40 5.53
N ALA A 146 -0.73 10.97 4.57
CA ALA A 146 -0.34 11.77 3.43
C ALA A 146 -1.60 12.19 2.62
N GLY A 147 -1.83 13.49 2.53
CA GLY A 147 -3.00 14.05 1.87
C GLY A 147 -3.05 13.78 0.36
N ILE A 148 -4.19 14.08 -0.25
CA ILE A 148 -4.36 14.03 -1.70
C ILE A 148 -4.20 15.44 -2.26
N MET A 149 -3.35 15.59 -3.28
CA MET A 149 -3.23 16.80 -4.09
C MET A 149 -4.17 16.70 -5.29
N SER A 150 -5.12 17.62 -5.38
CA SER A 150 -6.02 17.80 -6.54
C SER A 150 -6.07 19.27 -6.93
N GLY A 151 -5.76 19.60 -8.19
CA GLY A 151 -5.84 20.99 -8.69
C GLY A 151 -4.97 22.00 -7.93
N GLY A 152 -3.89 21.56 -7.27
CA GLY A 152 -3.02 22.43 -6.46
C GLY A 152 -3.44 22.59 -4.99
N VAL A 153 -4.56 21.98 -4.59
CA VAL A 153 -5.02 21.97 -3.19
C VAL A 153 -4.71 20.61 -2.56
N VAL A 154 -4.12 20.63 -1.37
CA VAL A 154 -3.87 19.43 -0.56
C VAL A 154 -5.03 19.25 0.43
N SER A 155 -5.75 18.16 0.31
CA SER A 155 -6.78 17.76 1.27
C SER A 155 -6.24 16.68 2.21
N PRO A 156 -6.35 16.85 3.54
CA PRO A 156 -5.93 15.82 4.49
C PRO A 156 -6.80 14.56 4.36
N ARG A 157 -6.21 13.40 4.66
CA ARG A 157 -6.93 12.12 4.74
C ARG A 157 -7.10 11.71 6.19
N GLN A 158 -8.31 11.33 6.57
CA GLN A 158 -8.61 10.76 7.89
C GLN A 158 -8.81 9.24 7.85
N GLU A 159 -9.07 8.66 6.67
CA GLU A 159 -9.24 7.21 6.48
C GLU A 159 -8.77 6.76 5.09
N GLY A 160 -8.51 5.45 4.98
CA GLY A 160 -8.10 4.79 3.75
C GLY A 160 -6.62 4.86 3.44
N THR A 161 -6.16 4.05 2.49
CA THR A 161 -4.77 4.02 2.00
C THR A 161 -4.72 4.46 0.54
N PRO A 162 -3.64 5.11 0.06
CA PRO A 162 -3.54 5.50 -1.33
C PRO A 162 -3.57 4.26 -2.24
N GLN A 163 -4.58 4.18 -3.09
CA GLN A 163 -4.63 3.16 -4.13
C GLN A 163 -3.56 3.51 -5.17
N GLY A 164 -2.43 2.78 -5.15
CA GLY A 164 -1.27 3.06 -6.01
C GLY A 164 0.10 3.02 -5.32
N GLY A 165 0.14 2.92 -3.98
CA GLY A 165 1.38 2.72 -3.23
C GLY A 165 1.82 1.25 -3.19
N PRO A 166 3.12 0.92 -3.34
CA PRO A 166 3.62 -0.46 -3.19
C PRO A 166 3.31 -1.10 -1.82
N LEU A 167 3.12 -0.28 -0.78
CA LEU A 167 2.76 -0.75 0.56
C LEU A 167 1.28 -1.11 0.73
N SER A 168 0.38 -0.49 -0.03
CA SER A 168 -1.07 -0.65 0.16
C SER A 168 -1.55 -2.11 0.08
N PRO A 169 -1.03 -2.95 -0.84
CA PRO A 169 -1.41 -4.36 -0.89
C PRO A 169 -0.97 -5.18 0.34
N LEU A 170 0.21 -4.92 0.89
CA LEU A 170 0.70 -5.63 2.08
C LEU A 170 -0.16 -5.29 3.30
N LEU A 171 -0.59 -4.03 3.40
CA LEU A 171 -1.44 -3.53 4.47
C LEU A 171 -2.89 -4.05 4.39
N SER A 172 -3.28 -4.64 3.25
CA SER A 172 -4.64 -5.14 3.01
C SER A 172 -4.86 -6.60 3.36
N ASN A 173 -3.78 -7.38 3.45
CA ASN A 173 -3.84 -8.83 3.65
C ASN A 173 -3.78 -9.27 5.13
N GLY A 174 -3.70 -8.31 6.07
CA GLY A 174 -3.63 -8.61 7.49
C GLY A 174 -4.94 -9.17 8.05
N ARG A 175 -4.89 -10.32 8.71
CA ARG A 175 -5.95 -10.72 9.66
C ARG A 175 -5.95 -9.74 10.85
N PRO A 176 -7.12 -9.32 11.36
CA PRO A 176 -7.21 -8.65 12.66
C PRO A 176 -6.70 -9.53 13.81
#